data_AF-A0AAN7P9H4-F1
#
_entry.id   AF-A0AAN7P9H4-F1
#
_cell.length_a   1.000
_cell.length_b   1.000
_cell.length_c   1.000
_cell.angle_alpha   90.00
_cell.angle_beta   90.00
_cell.angle_gamma   90.00
#
_symmetry.space_group_name_H-M   'P 1'
#
loop_
_entity.id
_entity.type
_entity.pdbx_description
1 polymer ?
#
loop_
_entity_poly.entity_id
_entity_poly.type
_entity_poly.pdbx_seq_one_letter_code
_entity_poly.pdbx_strand_id
1 'polypeptide(L)' 'MEEASNNLRNPHPKEKANFLSAATFFYTVPTFIHGHRNEFDESDLYETLTEYKSNILGDKLEGLWDKEVVKAHQRKGCLL' A
#
# COMPACT_ATOMS: atom_id res chain seq x y z
N MET A 1 -16.97 8.37 1.49
CA MET A 1 -17.37 8.80 0.14
C MET A 1 -16.11 8.72 -0.70
N GLU A 2 -16.18 7.82 -1.67
CA GLU A 2 -15.09 7.32 -2.50
C GLU A 2 -14.70 8.39 -3.52
N GLU A 3 -13.52 8.97 -3.37
CA GLU A 3 -12.85 9.58 -4.52
C GLU A 3 -12.11 8.45 -5.20
N ALA A 4 -12.85 7.73 -6.05
CA ALA A 4 -12.30 6.96 -7.13
C ALA A 4 -11.35 7.89 -7.91
N SER A 5 -10.06 7.83 -7.56
CA SER A 5 -8.98 8.41 -8.36
C SER A 5 -9.02 7.67 -9.69
N ASN A 6 -9.79 8.25 -10.62
CA ASN A 6 -9.92 7.76 -11.98
C ASN A 6 -8.55 7.31 -12.50
N ASN A 7 -8.51 6.03 -12.84
CA ASN A 7 -7.37 5.23 -13.23
C ASN A 7 -6.69 5.82 -14.47
N LEU A 8 -5.82 6.81 -14.25
CA LEU A 8 -4.92 7.40 -15.25
C LEU A 8 -3.45 7.16 -14.91
N ARG A 9 -3.15 6.71 -13.69
CA ARG A 9 -1.80 6.48 -13.21
C ARG A 9 -1.33 5.08 -13.58
N ASN A 10 -0.07 4.99 -14.03
CA ASN A 10 0.52 3.72 -14.38
C ASN A 10 0.64 2.83 -13.13
N PRO A 11 0.34 1.52 -13.25
CA PRO A 11 0.49 0.58 -12.16
C PRO A 11 1.95 0.51 -11.71
N HIS A 12 2.15 0.27 -10.41
CA HIS A 12 3.49 0.29 -9.83
C HIS A 12 4.37 -0.81 -10.49
N PRO A 13 5.56 -0.49 -11.04
CA PRO A 13 6.38 -1.45 -11.79
C PRO A 13 6.85 -2.64 -10.93
N LYS A 14 6.81 -2.49 -9.60
CA LYS A 14 7.02 -3.60 -8.65
C LYS A 14 5.99 -4.73 -8.78
N GLU A 15 4.75 -4.46 -9.17
CA GLU A 15 3.72 -5.49 -9.35
C GLU A 15 4.08 -6.50 -10.46
N LYS A 16 4.89 -6.07 -11.44
CA LYS A 16 5.35 -6.89 -12.57
C LYS A 16 6.82 -7.31 -12.46
N ALA A 17 7.55 -6.89 -11.43
CA ALA A 17 8.98 -7.13 -11.30
C ALA A 17 9.29 -8.53 -10.75
N ASN A 18 10.26 -9.22 -11.36
CA ASN A 18 10.81 -10.48 -10.85
C ASN A 18 11.47 -10.26 -9.47
N PHE A 19 11.47 -11.29 -8.61
CA PHE A 19 12.06 -11.23 -7.25
C PHE A 19 13.49 -10.64 -7.23
N LEU A 20 14.35 -11.02 -8.19
CA LEU A 20 15.71 -10.51 -8.29
C LEU A 20 15.77 -9.01 -8.67
N SER A 21 14.84 -8.55 -9.52
CA SER A 21 14.70 -7.13 -9.90
C SER A 21 14.09 -6.31 -8.76
N ALA A 22 13.16 -6.90 -8.00
CA ALA A 22 12.60 -6.28 -6.81
C ALA A 22 13.64 -6.09 -5.71
N ALA A 23 14.49 -7.11 -5.47
CA ALA A 23 15.55 -7.07 -4.47
C ALA A 23 16.64 -6.03 -4.79
N THR A 24 16.94 -5.83 -6.07
CA THR A 24 17.94 -4.85 -6.53
C THR A 24 17.35 -3.47 -6.82
N PHE A 25 16.05 -3.27 -6.57
CA PHE A 25 15.32 -2.03 -6.89
C PHE A 25 15.53 -1.55 -8.34
N PHE A 26 15.86 -2.46 -9.25
CA PHE A 26 16.27 -2.08 -10.61
C PHE A 26 15.13 -1.41 -11.39
N TYR A 27 13.89 -1.67 -10.99
CA TYR A 27 12.68 -1.04 -11.53
C TYR A 27 12.58 0.47 -11.26
N THR A 28 13.33 1.04 -10.30
CA THR A 28 13.30 2.49 -10.01
C THR A 28 14.30 3.29 -10.84
N VAL A 29 15.31 2.63 -11.42
CA VAL A 29 16.34 3.27 -12.26
C VAL A 29 15.75 4.12 -13.40
N PRO A 30 14.77 3.65 -14.21
CA PRO A 30 14.20 4.48 -15.28
C PRO A 30 13.50 5.75 -14.74
N THR A 31 12.86 5.67 -13.57
CA THR A 31 12.23 6.81 -12.89
C THR A 31 13.26 7.86 -12.50
N PHE A 32 14.39 7.44 -11.91
CA PHE A 32 15.47 8.36 -11.55
C PHE A 32 16.12 9.03 -12.77
N ILE A 33 16.29 8.29 -13.87
CA ILE A 33 16.81 8.86 -15.13
C ILE A 33 15.82 9.88 -15.71
N HIS A 34 14.52 9.59 -15.66
CA HIS A 34 13.48 10.51 -16.12
C HIS A 34 13.51 11.82 -15.33
N GLY A 35 13.50 11.73 -13.99
CA GLY A 35 13.56 12.89 -13.11
C GLY A 35 14.85 13.70 -13.16
N HIS A 36 15.96 13.10 -13.59
CA HIS A 36 17.21 13.83 -13.81
C HIS A 36 17.15 14.66 -15.10
N ARG A 37 16.33 14.27 -16.08
CA ARG A 37 16.25 14.92 -17.39
C ARG A 37 15.07 15.87 -17.52
N ASN A 38 13.99 15.63 -16.77
CA ASN A 38 12.75 16.38 -16.82
C ASN A 38 12.28 16.76 -15.40
N GLU A 39 11.48 17.82 -15.30
CA GLU A 39 10.76 18.14 -14.06
C GLU A 39 9.62 17.14 -13.85
N PHE A 40 9.51 16.58 -12.65
CA PHE A 40 8.46 15.62 -12.32
C PHE A 40 7.12 16.33 -12.18
N ASP A 41 6.12 15.87 -12.93
CA ASP A 41 4.73 16.26 -12.73
C ASP A 41 3.99 15.21 -11.88
N GLU A 42 2.93 15.64 -11.18
CA GLU A 42 2.14 14.73 -10.35
C GLU A 42 1.54 13.59 -11.17
N SER A 43 1.24 13.82 -12.45
CA SER A 43 0.69 12.81 -13.36
C SER A 43 1.64 11.63 -13.64
N ASP A 44 2.96 11.82 -13.50
CA ASP A 44 3.98 10.78 -13.77
C ASP A 44 4.24 9.87 -12.54
N LEU A 45 3.65 10.19 -11.39
CA LEU A 45 3.76 9.36 -10.19
C LEU A 45 2.92 8.08 -10.36
N TYR A 46 3.58 6.94 -10.15
CA TYR A 46 2.95 5.63 -10.11
C TYR A 46 1.88 5.53 -9.01
N GLU A 47 0.88 4.68 -9.24
CA GLU A 47 -0.10 4.35 -8.21
C GLU A 47 0.58 3.64 -7.02
N THR A 48 0.05 3.85 -5.81
CA THR A 48 0.45 3.08 -4.63
C THR A 48 0.21 1.60 -4.87
N LEU A 49 1.17 0.76 -4.45
CA LEU A 49 1.02 -0.69 -4.48
C LEU A 49 -0.28 -1.10 -3.80
N THR A 50 -1.02 -2.00 -4.43
CA THR A 50 -2.32 -2.45 -3.94
C THR A 50 -2.27 -2.89 -2.47
N GLU A 51 -1.22 -3.60 -2.05
CA GLU A 51 -1.01 -4.07 -0.67
C GLU A 51 -0.84 -2.97 0.39
N TYR A 52 -0.39 -1.77 -0.01
CA TYR A 52 -0.15 -0.65 0.90
C TYR A 52 -1.28 0.38 0.89
N LYS A 53 -2.41 0.07 0.23
CA LYS A 53 -3.59 0.93 0.28
C LYS A 53 -4.09 1.04 1.72
N SER A 54 -4.34 2.27 2.15
CA SER A 54 -4.83 2.58 3.51
C SER A 54 -6.08 1.80 3.87
N ASN A 55 -6.96 1.57 2.88
CA ASN A 55 -8.18 0.79 3.04
C ASN A 55 -7.89 -0.64 3.54
N ILE A 56 -6.97 -1.36 2.87
CA ILE A 56 -6.63 -2.75 3.21
C ILE A 56 -6.05 -2.83 4.63
N LEU A 57 -5.18 -1.87 4.98
CA LEU A 57 -4.58 -1.85 6.30
C LEU A 57 -5.60 -1.49 7.39
N GLY A 58 -6.54 -0.58 7.08
CA GLY A 58 -7.67 -0.22 7.93
C GLY A 58 -8.55 -1.42 8.23
N ASP A 59 -9.00 -2.13 7.21
CA ASP A 59 -9.84 -3.34 7.34
C ASP A 59 -9.15 -4.42 8.19
N LYS A 60 -7.85 -4.62 7.96
CA LYS A 60 -7.05 -5.58 8.73
C LYS A 60 -6.92 -5.18 10.19
N LEU A 61 -6.73 -3.89 10.45
CA LEU A 61 -6.62 -3.35 11.81
C LEU A 61 -7.95 -3.49 12.55
N GLU A 62 -9.06 -3.12 11.93
CA GLU A 62 -10.41 -3.25 12.48
C GLU A 62 -10.71 -4.71 12.86
N GLY A 63 -10.45 -5.65 11.95
CA GLY A 63 -10.67 -7.07 12.22
C GLY A 63 -9.74 -7.66 13.31
N LEU A 64 -8.58 -7.07 13.57
CA LEU A 64 -7.71 -7.45 14.70
C LEU A 64 -8.21 -6.82 16.01
N TRP A 65 -8.68 -5.58 15.94
CA TRP A 65 -9.21 -4.85 17.08
C TRP A 65 -10.44 -5.55 17.66
N ASP A 66 -11.41 -5.94 16.82
CA ASP A 66 -12.62 -6.62 17.26
C ASP A 66 -12.33 -7.95 17.98
N LYS A 67 -11.33 -8.69 17.49
CA LYS A 67 -10.86 -9.92 18.14
C LYS A 67 -10.30 -9.64 19.54
N GLU A 68 -9.56 -8.54 19.70
CA GLU A 68 -9.02 -8.15 21.00
C GLU A 68 -10.10 -7.64 21.95
N VAL A 69 -11.10 -6.92 21.44
CA VAL A 69 -12.27 -6.50 22.21
C VAL A 69 -13.02 -7.71 22.79
N VAL A 70 -13.28 -8.74 21.97
CA VAL A 70 -13.92 -9.97 22.45
C VAL A 70 -13.07 -10.68 23.52
N LYS A 71 -11.75 -10.80 23.30
CA LYS A 71 -10.84 -11.39 24.30
C LYS A 71 -10.82 -10.59 25.60
N ALA A 72 -10.83 -9.26 25.54
CA ALA A 72 -10.83 -8.40 26.71
C ALA A 72 -12.13 -8.58 27.53
N HIS A 73 -13.28 -8.72 26.87
CA HIS A 73 -14.54 -9.03 27.55
C HIS A 73 -14.52 -10.42 28.21
N GLN A 74 -13.97 -11.43 27.52
CA GLN A 74 -13.80 -12.78 28.09
C GLN A 74 -12.86 -12.78 29.31
N ARG A 75 -11.76 -12.02 29.28
CA ARG A 75 -10.85 -11.87 30.43
C ARG A 75 -11.54 -11.21 31.63
N LYS A 76 -12.34 -10.17 31.40
CA LYS A 76 -13.09 -9.49 32.48
C LYS A 76 -14.16 -10.39 33.10
N GLY A 77 -14.83 -11.21 32.31
CA GLY A 77 -15.84 -12.17 32.81
C GLY A 77 -15.26 -13.41 33.52
N CYS A 78 -13.95 -13.67 33.41
CA CYS A 78 -13.27 -14.77 34.11
C CYS A 78 -12.59 -14.32 35.42
N LEU A 79 -12.43 -13.00 35.62
CA LEU A 79 -11.86 -12.39 36.82
C LEU A 79 -12.93 -11.96 37.85
N LEU A 80 -14.19 -12.29 37.60
CA LEU A 80 -15.36 -12.13 38.49
C LEU A 80 -15.96 -13.52 38.74
#